data_AF-A0A2N2G168-F1
#
_entry.id   AF-A0A2N2G168-F1
#
_cell.length_a   1.000
_cell.length_b   1.000
_cell.length_c   1.000
_cell.angle_alpha   90.00
_cell.angle_beta   90.00
_cell.angle_gamma   90.00
#
_symmetry.space_group_name_H-M   'P 1'
#
loop_
_entity.id
_entity.type
_entity.pdbx_description
1 polymer ?
#
loop_
_entity_poly.entity_id
_entity_poly.type
_entity_poly.pdbx_seq_one_letter_code
_entity_poly.pdbx_strand_id
1 'polypeptide(L)'
;MELMGSKLAAKAAVKKYNIPMVPGTDEAIDDINEAKKIALEIGFPILIKASAGGGGKGMRVVENAEEFEEQMNRAVSEAVSSFGDGAVFIEKYVGSPRHIEIQVMADSHGNIVYLFERECSVQRRHQKVIEESRQIIGKVNAGLLKIMSKMGICTIASYRNSGLFDIVGLSDEIVDDCFTGAHSDLAGLTYADIEEKINKSHHNAYKEENTIFPLDLGGFYKYSNGGEYHDYGPATTKAMHNKSATKKENLTDFDGLRELVANRDKKFIRDFLEFNSDRKPIDISEVETKETIFKRFATAAMSLGSISPEAHEAMATAMNTIGGMSNSGEGGEDSKRFGTIRNSKIKQVASGRFGVTPAYLRSAEELQIKVAQGAKPGEGGQLPGHKVTALIAKLRHTVPGVTLISPPPHHDIYSIEDLAQLIFDLKQINPLA
;
A
#
# COMPACT_ATOMS: atom_id res chain seq x y z
N MET A 1 -15.86 -27.07 -16.71
CA MET A 1 -15.73 -26.26 -17.95
C MET A 1 -16.89 -26.49 -18.90
N GLU A 2 -17.44 -27.71 -19.00
CA GLU A 2 -18.55 -28.05 -19.91
C GLU A 2 -19.75 -27.09 -19.84
N LEU A 3 -20.21 -26.71 -18.64
CA LEU A 3 -21.32 -25.77 -18.45
C LEU A 3 -21.10 -24.36 -19.04
N MET A 4 -19.84 -23.88 -19.06
CA MET A 4 -19.50 -22.54 -19.55
C MET A 4 -19.01 -22.54 -21.01
N GLY A 5 -18.90 -23.71 -21.63
CA GLY A 5 -18.57 -23.85 -23.06
C GLY A 5 -19.77 -23.65 -23.99
N SER A 6 -21.00 -23.80 -23.46
CA SER A 6 -22.26 -23.54 -24.17
C SER A 6 -22.94 -22.32 -23.58
N LYS A 7 -23.25 -21.32 -24.41
CA LYS A 7 -23.94 -20.10 -23.95
C LYS A 7 -25.35 -20.39 -23.42
N LEU A 8 -26.06 -21.35 -24.01
CA LEU A 8 -27.38 -21.77 -23.56
C LEU A 8 -27.31 -22.46 -22.18
N ALA A 9 -26.34 -23.37 -22.00
CA ALA A 9 -26.12 -24.01 -20.69
C ALA A 9 -25.72 -22.99 -19.61
N ALA A 10 -24.87 -22.02 -19.96
CA ALA A 10 -24.48 -20.92 -19.07
C ALA A 10 -25.71 -20.06 -18.68
N LYS A 11 -26.56 -19.67 -19.64
CA LYS A 11 -27.80 -18.92 -19.35
C LYS A 11 -28.74 -19.70 -18.43
N ALA A 12 -28.96 -20.98 -18.70
CA ALA A 12 -29.80 -21.83 -17.86
C ALA A 12 -29.25 -21.95 -16.42
N ALA A 13 -27.92 -22.04 -16.27
CA ALA A 13 -27.28 -22.06 -14.95
C ALA A 13 -27.44 -20.72 -14.21
N VAL A 14 -27.22 -19.60 -14.90
CA VAL A 14 -27.32 -18.24 -14.34
C VAL A 14 -28.76 -17.90 -13.92
N LYS A 15 -29.76 -18.34 -14.69
CA LYS A 15 -31.19 -18.15 -14.39
C LYS A 15 -31.60 -18.69 -13.02
N LYS A 16 -31.00 -19.81 -12.58
CA LYS A 16 -31.26 -20.43 -11.26
C LYS A 16 -30.88 -19.53 -10.08
N TYR A 17 -29.99 -18.56 -10.31
CA TYR A 17 -29.49 -17.64 -9.29
C TYR A 17 -30.15 -16.25 -9.36
N ASN A 18 -31.24 -16.08 -10.12
CA ASN A 18 -31.96 -14.80 -10.29
C ASN A 18 -31.07 -13.63 -10.75
N ILE A 19 -30.00 -13.93 -11.48
CA ILE A 19 -29.14 -12.90 -12.08
C ILE A 19 -29.88 -12.30 -13.29
N PRO A 20 -30.00 -10.97 -13.40
CA PRO A 20 -30.65 -10.32 -14.54
C PRO A 20 -29.97 -10.70 -15.86
N MET A 21 -30.77 -11.13 -16.84
CA MET A 21 -30.29 -11.50 -18.17
C MET A 21 -31.00 -10.69 -19.25
N VAL A 22 -30.37 -10.60 -20.42
CA VAL A 22 -31.00 -10.02 -21.60
C VAL A 22 -32.19 -10.90 -22.03
N PRO A 23 -33.38 -10.33 -22.28
CA PRO A 23 -34.51 -11.09 -22.80
C PRO A 23 -34.13 -11.82 -24.09
N GLY A 24 -34.53 -13.08 -24.22
CA GLY A 24 -34.11 -13.95 -25.31
C GLY A 24 -34.71 -15.34 -25.21
N THR A 25 -34.36 -16.21 -26.16
CA THR A 25 -34.74 -17.63 -26.09
C THR A 25 -33.94 -18.34 -24.99
N ASP A 26 -34.60 -19.28 -24.31
CA ASP A 26 -33.99 -20.14 -23.29
C ASP A 26 -33.33 -21.38 -23.91
N GLU A 27 -33.76 -21.77 -25.11
CA GLU A 27 -33.29 -22.94 -25.84
C GLU A 27 -32.75 -22.56 -27.23
N ALA A 28 -32.11 -23.52 -27.88
CA ALA A 28 -31.69 -23.38 -29.28
C ALA A 28 -32.93 -23.31 -30.18
N ILE A 29 -32.78 -22.64 -31.31
CA ILE A 29 -33.86 -22.47 -32.26
C ILE A 29 -33.86 -23.64 -33.25
N ASP A 30 -34.96 -24.38 -33.24
CA ASP A 30 -35.18 -25.51 -34.15
C ASP A 30 -36.22 -25.20 -35.25
N ASP A 31 -37.08 -24.20 -35.04
CA ASP A 31 -38.06 -23.70 -36.02
C ASP A 31 -37.93 -22.18 -36.22
N ILE A 32 -37.67 -21.78 -37.46
CA ILE A 32 -37.53 -20.38 -37.88
C ILE A 32 -38.84 -19.60 -37.68
N ASN A 33 -40.00 -20.22 -37.88
CA ASN A 33 -41.30 -19.54 -37.73
C ASN A 33 -41.59 -19.21 -36.27
N GLU A 34 -41.35 -20.17 -35.37
CA GLU A 34 -41.47 -19.97 -33.93
C GLU A 34 -40.48 -18.90 -33.44
N ALA A 35 -39.22 -18.96 -33.90
CA ALA A 35 -38.21 -17.96 -33.57
C ALA A 35 -38.56 -16.55 -34.07
N LYS A 36 -39.19 -16.43 -35.25
CA LYS A 36 -39.68 -15.14 -35.77
C LYS A 36 -40.78 -14.56 -34.89
N LYS A 37 -41.68 -15.40 -34.37
CA LYS A 37 -42.71 -14.97 -33.41
C LYS A 37 -42.07 -14.47 -32.10
N ILE A 38 -41.12 -15.21 -31.56
CA ILE A 38 -40.38 -14.81 -30.35
C ILE A 38 -39.61 -13.51 -30.58
N ALA A 39 -38.99 -13.32 -31.75
CA ALA A 39 -38.31 -12.09 -32.11
C ALA A 39 -39.25 -10.87 -32.17
N LEU A 40 -40.49 -11.07 -32.65
CA LEU A 40 -41.54 -10.03 -32.63
C LEU A 40 -41.97 -9.69 -31.20
N GLU A 41 -42.08 -10.68 -30.31
CA GLU A 41 -42.44 -10.48 -28.90
C GLU A 41 -41.33 -9.76 -28.11
N ILE A 42 -40.06 -10.12 -28.34
CA ILE A 42 -38.87 -9.43 -27.77
C ILE A 42 -38.74 -8.01 -28.35
N GLY A 43 -39.15 -7.83 -29.60
CA GLY A 43 -39.05 -6.60 -30.38
C GLY A 43 -37.67 -6.40 -31.00
N PHE A 44 -37.63 -5.89 -32.22
CA PHE A 44 -36.40 -5.54 -32.93
C PHE A 44 -35.76 -4.24 -32.37
N PRO A 45 -34.44 -4.02 -32.56
CA PRO A 45 -33.46 -4.97 -33.11
C PRO A 45 -33.19 -6.14 -32.16
N ILE A 46 -32.85 -7.29 -32.73
CA ILE A 46 -32.45 -8.52 -32.02
C ILE A 46 -31.05 -8.98 -32.46
N LEU A 47 -30.42 -9.83 -31.66
CA LEU A 47 -29.11 -10.40 -31.91
C LEU A 47 -29.21 -11.92 -31.93
N ILE A 48 -28.90 -12.52 -33.08
CA ILE A 48 -28.76 -13.96 -33.25
C ILE A 48 -27.34 -14.33 -32.85
N LYS A 49 -27.17 -15.37 -32.02
CA LYS A 49 -25.87 -15.83 -31.52
C LYS A 49 -25.74 -17.33 -31.66
N ALA A 50 -24.58 -17.80 -32.14
CA ALA A 50 -24.17 -19.19 -32.01
C ALA A 50 -24.03 -19.59 -30.54
N SER A 51 -24.57 -20.76 -30.18
CA SER A 51 -24.50 -21.36 -28.84
C SER A 51 -23.05 -21.72 -28.47
N ALA A 52 -22.33 -22.32 -29.42
CA ALA A 52 -20.90 -22.58 -29.34
C ALA A 52 -20.08 -21.40 -29.88
N GLY A 53 -18.93 -21.11 -29.25
CA GLY A 53 -17.94 -20.15 -29.77
C GLY A 53 -17.81 -18.81 -29.03
N GLY A 54 -16.71 -18.10 -29.30
CA GLY A 54 -16.33 -16.82 -28.66
C GLY A 54 -15.74 -15.79 -29.63
N GLY A 55 -15.42 -14.59 -29.14
CA GLY A 55 -14.74 -13.55 -29.93
C GLY A 55 -15.59 -12.84 -30.98
N GLY A 56 -16.92 -12.86 -30.83
CA GLY A 56 -17.85 -12.12 -31.70
C GLY A 56 -18.18 -12.77 -33.05
N LYS A 57 -17.65 -13.97 -33.32
CA LYS A 57 -17.97 -14.78 -34.50
C LYS A 57 -19.31 -15.52 -34.31
N GLY A 58 -20.06 -15.70 -35.40
CA GLY A 58 -21.38 -16.34 -35.35
C GLY A 58 -22.46 -15.48 -34.66
N MET A 59 -22.34 -14.15 -34.74
CA MET A 59 -23.37 -13.23 -34.25
C MET A 59 -23.87 -12.31 -35.37
N ARG A 60 -25.19 -12.09 -35.44
CA ARG A 60 -25.83 -11.23 -36.43
C ARG A 60 -26.86 -10.34 -35.78
N VAL A 61 -26.71 -9.02 -35.97
CA VAL A 61 -27.75 -8.05 -35.61
C VAL A 61 -28.82 -8.10 -36.70
N VAL A 62 -30.07 -8.15 -36.29
CA VAL A 62 -31.24 -8.11 -37.18
C VAL A 62 -32.08 -6.91 -36.79
N GLU A 63 -32.25 -5.99 -37.73
CA GLU A 63 -32.91 -4.70 -37.47
C GLU A 63 -34.44 -4.78 -37.62
N ASN A 64 -34.95 -5.72 -38.41
CA ASN A 64 -36.37 -5.84 -38.72
C ASN A 64 -36.79 -7.29 -39.06
N ALA A 65 -38.10 -7.53 -39.16
CA ALA A 65 -38.66 -8.86 -39.40
C ALA A 65 -38.46 -9.39 -40.84
N GLU A 66 -38.14 -8.52 -41.80
CA GLU A 66 -37.91 -8.89 -43.20
C GLU A 66 -36.55 -9.56 -43.37
N GLU A 67 -35.53 -9.05 -42.67
CA GLU A 67 -34.16 -9.57 -42.71
C GLU A 67 -33.95 -10.83 -41.86
N PHE A 68 -34.90 -11.18 -40.99
CA PHE A 68 -34.74 -12.22 -39.97
C PHE A 68 -34.34 -13.58 -40.55
N GLU A 69 -35.05 -14.05 -41.57
CA GLU A 69 -34.84 -15.39 -42.15
C GLU A 69 -33.47 -15.49 -42.85
N GLU A 70 -33.07 -14.45 -43.58
CA GLU A 70 -31.75 -14.40 -44.23
C GLU A 70 -30.63 -14.42 -43.17
N GLN A 71 -30.72 -13.54 -42.16
CA GLN A 71 -29.69 -13.43 -41.13
C GLN A 71 -29.59 -14.69 -40.27
N MET A 72 -30.72 -15.36 -40.02
CA MET A 72 -30.78 -16.64 -39.31
C MET A 72 -30.03 -17.75 -40.06
N ASN A 73 -30.32 -17.93 -41.35
CA ASN A 73 -29.65 -18.92 -42.19
C ASN A 73 -28.13 -18.67 -42.25
N ARG A 74 -27.73 -17.39 -42.33
CA ARG A 74 -26.31 -17.00 -42.32
C ARG A 74 -25.63 -17.27 -40.98
N ALA A 75 -26.31 -16.99 -39.87
CA ALA A 75 -25.79 -17.26 -38.54
C ALA A 75 -25.58 -18.77 -38.29
N VAL A 76 -26.54 -19.61 -38.69
CA VAL A 76 -26.43 -21.08 -38.60
C VAL A 76 -25.29 -21.59 -39.46
N SER A 77 -25.18 -21.14 -40.72
CA SER A 77 -24.10 -21.54 -41.62
C SER A 77 -22.71 -21.17 -41.08
N GLU A 78 -22.57 -19.95 -40.53
CA GLU A 78 -21.32 -19.50 -39.91
C GLU A 78 -20.99 -20.29 -38.63
N ALA A 79 -22.00 -20.64 -37.83
CA ALA A 79 -21.85 -21.45 -36.63
C ALA A 79 -21.34 -22.86 -36.96
N VAL A 80 -21.97 -23.54 -37.94
CA VAL A 80 -21.51 -24.85 -38.42
C VAL A 80 -20.09 -24.76 -38.97
N SER A 81 -19.80 -23.77 -39.83
CA SER A 81 -18.49 -23.64 -40.44
C SER A 81 -17.37 -23.30 -39.44
N SER A 82 -17.68 -22.53 -38.39
CA SER A 82 -16.66 -22.03 -37.46
C SER A 82 -16.49 -22.93 -36.23
N PHE A 83 -17.55 -23.61 -35.81
CA PHE A 83 -17.60 -24.32 -34.53
C PHE A 83 -18.10 -25.77 -34.65
N GLY A 84 -18.51 -26.23 -35.84
CA GLY A 84 -19.03 -27.59 -36.05
C GLY A 84 -20.43 -27.82 -35.50
N ASP A 85 -21.07 -26.80 -34.94
CA ASP A 85 -22.39 -26.84 -34.31
C ASP A 85 -23.24 -25.67 -34.83
N GLY A 86 -24.42 -25.98 -35.38
CA GLY A 86 -25.36 -25.01 -35.95
C GLY A 86 -26.33 -24.40 -34.94
N ALA A 87 -26.28 -24.80 -33.67
CA ALA A 87 -27.20 -24.30 -32.65
C ALA A 87 -27.05 -22.78 -32.45
N VAL A 88 -28.15 -22.05 -32.63
CA VAL A 88 -28.24 -20.60 -32.44
C VAL A 88 -29.40 -20.23 -31.53
N PHE A 89 -29.34 -19.05 -30.93
CA PHE A 89 -30.38 -18.51 -30.05
C PHE A 89 -30.51 -16.99 -30.26
N ILE A 90 -31.62 -16.39 -29.80
CA ILE A 90 -31.92 -14.97 -29.99
C ILE A 90 -31.90 -14.23 -28.65
N GLU A 91 -31.36 -13.02 -28.65
CA GLU A 91 -31.48 -12.06 -27.56
C GLU A 91 -31.90 -10.69 -28.07
N LYS A 92 -32.50 -9.88 -27.20
CA LYS A 92 -32.70 -8.46 -27.47
C LYS A 92 -31.34 -7.81 -27.76
N TYR A 93 -31.23 -7.07 -28.86
CA TYR A 93 -30.01 -6.32 -29.13
C TYR A 93 -29.96 -5.09 -28.22
N VAL A 94 -28.83 -4.93 -27.52
CA VAL A 94 -28.51 -3.73 -26.74
C VAL A 94 -27.55 -2.91 -27.57
N GLY A 95 -27.95 -1.71 -27.98
CA GLY A 95 -27.23 -0.93 -29.00
C GLY A 95 -25.97 -0.19 -28.52
N SER A 96 -26.00 0.37 -27.31
CA SER A 96 -24.83 1.08 -26.73
C SER A 96 -24.49 0.56 -25.33
N PRO A 97 -24.29 -0.75 -25.15
CA PRO A 97 -23.92 -1.31 -23.85
C PRO A 97 -22.48 -0.96 -23.52
N ARG A 98 -22.18 -0.89 -22.23
CA ARG A 98 -20.82 -1.07 -21.75
C ARG A 98 -20.55 -2.56 -21.58
N HIS A 99 -19.42 -3.04 -22.10
CA HIS A 99 -19.00 -4.43 -21.91
C HIS A 99 -18.11 -4.49 -20.67
N ILE A 100 -18.66 -4.98 -19.56
CA ILE A 100 -17.95 -5.13 -18.29
C ILE A 100 -17.76 -6.61 -17.99
N GLU A 101 -16.53 -7.00 -17.67
CA GLU A 101 -16.18 -8.34 -17.22
C GLU A 101 -15.69 -8.32 -15.78
N ILE A 102 -15.93 -9.39 -15.04
CA ILE A 102 -15.43 -9.56 -13.67
C ILE A 102 -14.49 -10.75 -13.67
N GLN A 103 -13.24 -10.54 -13.25
CA GLN A 103 -12.31 -11.64 -13.09
C GLN A 103 -12.62 -12.37 -11.78
N VAL A 104 -12.84 -13.68 -11.85
CA VAL A 104 -13.10 -14.53 -10.66
C VAL A 104 -11.98 -15.55 -10.52
N MET A 105 -11.57 -15.82 -9.29
CA MET A 105 -10.69 -16.93 -8.91
C MET A 105 -11.35 -17.74 -7.81
N ALA A 106 -11.27 -19.06 -7.94
CA ALA A 106 -11.75 -20.00 -6.93
C ALA A 106 -10.68 -21.06 -6.69
N ASP A 107 -10.49 -21.45 -5.44
CA ASP A 107 -9.59 -22.55 -5.07
C ASP A 107 -10.37 -23.85 -4.77
N SER A 108 -9.63 -24.94 -4.55
CA SER A 108 -10.19 -26.25 -4.20
C SER A 108 -10.77 -26.32 -2.77
N HIS A 109 -10.60 -25.27 -1.96
CA HIS A 109 -11.07 -25.20 -0.58
C HIS A 109 -12.39 -24.41 -0.45
N GLY A 110 -12.96 -23.96 -1.57
CA GLY A 110 -14.20 -23.22 -1.60
C GLY A 110 -14.03 -21.72 -1.35
N ASN A 111 -12.78 -21.21 -1.34
CA ASN A 111 -12.55 -19.78 -1.33
C ASN A 111 -12.79 -19.22 -2.73
N ILE A 112 -13.56 -18.14 -2.81
CA ILE A 112 -13.87 -17.45 -4.06
C ILE A 112 -13.57 -15.97 -3.87
N VAL A 113 -12.78 -15.41 -4.77
CA VAL A 113 -12.47 -13.98 -4.82
C VAL A 113 -12.73 -13.45 -6.23
N TYR A 114 -13.06 -12.17 -6.33
CA TYR A 114 -13.09 -11.47 -7.60
C TYR A 114 -11.98 -10.42 -7.64
N LEU A 115 -11.31 -10.30 -8.79
CA LEU A 115 -10.20 -9.38 -9.03
C LEU A 115 -10.68 -8.17 -9.83
N PHE A 116 -11.66 -7.48 -9.25
CA PHE A 116 -12.29 -6.28 -9.82
C PHE A 116 -12.88 -6.50 -11.22
N GLU A 117 -13.37 -5.41 -11.81
CA GLU A 117 -13.92 -5.36 -13.14
C GLU A 117 -12.89 -4.94 -14.20
N ARG A 118 -13.14 -5.37 -15.44
CA ARG A 118 -12.53 -4.85 -16.66
C ARG A 118 -13.59 -4.21 -17.54
N GLU A 119 -13.28 -3.01 -17.99
CA GLU A 119 -13.98 -2.22 -18.99
C GLU A 119 -13.45 -2.63 -20.37
N CYS A 120 -14.29 -3.28 -21.16
CA CYS A 120 -13.95 -3.83 -22.46
C CYS A 120 -14.83 -3.23 -23.56
N SER A 121 -15.39 -2.03 -23.35
CA SER A 121 -16.37 -1.41 -24.26
C SER A 121 -15.74 -0.87 -25.53
N VAL A 122 -14.43 -0.57 -25.51
CA VAL A 122 -13.70 -0.12 -26.70
C VAL A 122 -13.51 -1.31 -27.63
N GLN A 123 -14.48 -1.47 -28.53
CA GLN A 123 -14.55 -2.57 -29.48
C GLN A 123 -14.65 -2.06 -30.91
N ARG A 124 -14.11 -2.84 -31.85
CA ARG A 124 -14.33 -2.65 -33.28
C ARG A 124 -14.89 -3.96 -33.84
N ARG A 125 -16.12 -3.91 -34.39
CA ARG A 125 -16.83 -5.10 -34.92
C ARG A 125 -16.94 -6.24 -33.89
N HIS A 126 -17.36 -5.91 -32.66
CA HIS A 126 -17.52 -6.85 -31.54
C HIS A 126 -16.23 -7.56 -31.08
N GLN A 127 -15.06 -7.08 -31.50
CA GLN A 127 -13.76 -7.50 -30.99
C GLN A 127 -13.17 -6.40 -30.12
N LYS A 128 -12.64 -6.77 -28.95
CA LYS A 128 -12.00 -5.86 -28.01
C LYS A 128 -10.75 -5.23 -28.63
N VAL A 129 -10.56 -3.94 -28.38
CA VAL A 129 -9.39 -3.16 -28.83
C VAL A 129 -8.60 -2.64 -27.64
N ILE A 130 -9.28 -2.11 -26.62
CA ILE A 130 -8.69 -1.63 -25.37
C ILE A 130 -9.48 -2.22 -24.20
N GLU A 131 -8.77 -2.65 -23.17
CA GLU A 131 -9.31 -3.19 -21.93
C GLU A 131 -8.72 -2.41 -20.75
N GLU A 132 -9.57 -1.86 -19.88
CA GLU A 132 -9.15 -1.03 -18.75
C GLU A 132 -9.71 -1.54 -17.43
N SER A 133 -8.99 -1.41 -16.32
CA SER A 133 -9.57 -1.58 -14.98
C SER A 133 -9.60 -0.24 -14.27
N ARG A 134 -10.80 0.34 -14.13
CA ARG A 134 -10.99 1.72 -13.63
C ARG A 134 -10.51 1.89 -12.19
N GLN A 135 -10.75 0.90 -11.33
CA GLN A 135 -10.27 0.92 -9.95
C GLN A 135 -8.74 0.99 -9.89
N ILE A 136 -8.05 0.19 -10.72
CA ILE A 136 -6.59 0.19 -10.77
C ILE A 136 -6.07 1.55 -11.24
N ILE A 137 -6.60 2.07 -12.35
CA ILE A 137 -6.20 3.38 -12.90
C ILE A 137 -6.42 4.49 -11.86
N GLY A 138 -7.57 4.50 -11.18
CA GLY A 138 -7.87 5.49 -10.14
C GLY A 138 -6.88 5.46 -8.98
N LYS A 139 -6.49 4.27 -8.51
CA LYS A 139 -5.49 4.12 -7.43
C LYS A 139 -4.08 4.46 -7.88
N VAL A 140 -3.69 4.08 -9.10
CA VAL A 140 -2.38 4.45 -9.68
C VAL A 140 -2.28 5.96 -9.86
N ASN A 141 -3.32 6.63 -10.36
CA ASN A 141 -3.35 8.08 -10.48
C ASN A 141 -3.24 8.77 -9.13
N ALA A 142 -3.99 8.32 -8.12
CA ALA A 142 -3.87 8.85 -6.77
C ALA A 142 -2.47 8.62 -6.19
N GLY A 143 -1.86 7.46 -6.45
CA GLY A 143 -0.49 7.15 -6.05
C GLY A 143 0.55 8.07 -6.71
N LEU A 144 0.41 8.32 -8.01
CA LEU A 144 1.30 9.22 -8.75
C LEU A 144 1.19 10.66 -8.26
N LEU A 145 -0.03 11.19 -8.12
CA LEU A 145 -0.27 12.53 -7.57
C LEU A 145 0.31 12.66 -6.16
N LYS A 146 0.15 11.61 -5.35
CA LYS A 146 0.71 11.55 -4.01
C LYS A 146 2.25 11.61 -4.05
N ILE A 147 2.92 10.82 -4.89
CA ILE A 147 4.37 10.86 -5.05
C ILE A 147 4.82 12.26 -5.48
N MET A 148 4.24 12.84 -6.54
CA MET A 148 4.61 14.16 -7.03
C MET A 148 4.46 15.26 -5.96
N SER A 149 3.39 15.19 -5.17
CA SER A 149 3.11 16.16 -4.10
C SER A 149 4.15 16.16 -2.99
N LYS A 150 4.91 15.07 -2.79
CA LYS A 150 5.97 14.99 -1.76
C LYS A 150 7.09 16.02 -1.97
N MET A 151 7.25 16.51 -3.20
CA MET A 151 8.26 17.49 -3.61
C MET A 151 7.58 18.79 -4.12
N GLY A 152 6.27 18.94 -3.89
CA GLY A 152 5.52 20.12 -4.33
C GLY A 152 5.25 20.19 -5.84
N ILE A 153 5.35 19.08 -6.57
CA ILE A 153 5.15 19.07 -8.03
C ILE A 153 3.67 18.85 -8.37
N CYS A 154 3.10 19.78 -9.15
CA CYS A 154 1.67 19.75 -9.48
C CYS A 154 1.36 19.17 -10.86
N THR A 155 2.34 19.04 -11.77
CA THR A 155 2.10 18.56 -13.14
C THR A 155 2.98 17.37 -13.52
N ILE A 156 2.37 16.37 -14.17
CA ILE A 156 3.10 15.20 -14.67
C ILE A 156 4.11 15.58 -15.75
N ALA A 157 3.83 16.66 -16.50
CA ALA A 157 4.73 17.16 -17.52
C ALA A 157 6.07 17.60 -16.93
N SER A 158 6.06 18.30 -15.79
CA SER A 158 7.27 18.68 -15.05
C SER A 158 7.93 17.51 -14.32
N TYR A 159 7.14 16.53 -13.86
CA TYR A 159 7.69 15.34 -13.17
C TYR A 159 8.37 14.36 -14.13
N ARG A 160 7.90 14.25 -15.37
CA ARG A 160 8.43 13.35 -16.40
C ARG A 160 9.90 13.67 -16.66
N ASN A 161 10.75 12.63 -16.61
CA ASN A 161 12.20 12.72 -16.81
C ASN A 161 12.92 13.66 -15.83
N SER A 162 12.32 13.94 -14.67
CA SER A 162 12.94 14.83 -13.66
C SER A 162 14.10 14.19 -12.89
N GLY A 163 14.27 12.87 -12.96
CA GLY A 163 15.33 12.16 -12.24
C GLY A 163 15.22 12.25 -10.70
N LEU A 164 14.03 12.56 -10.17
CA LEU A 164 13.81 12.79 -8.73
C LEU A 164 13.71 11.48 -7.93
N PHE A 165 14.81 10.75 -7.89
CA PHE A 165 15.03 9.58 -7.05
C PHE A 165 16.54 9.42 -6.80
N ASP A 166 16.87 8.81 -5.66
CA ASP A 166 18.25 8.45 -5.32
C ASP A 166 18.46 6.96 -5.60
N ILE A 167 19.61 6.62 -6.17
CA ILE A 167 20.02 5.25 -6.48
C ILE A 167 21.00 4.77 -5.42
N VAL A 168 20.64 3.67 -4.76
CA VAL A 168 21.50 3.00 -3.78
C VAL A 168 21.65 1.53 -4.20
N GLY A 169 22.89 1.10 -4.43
CA GLY A 169 23.24 -0.31 -4.66
C GLY A 169 23.21 -0.76 -6.13
N LEU A 170 23.26 0.16 -7.10
CA LEU A 170 23.52 -0.16 -8.52
C LEU A 170 24.90 0.36 -8.91
N SER A 171 25.60 -0.35 -9.78
CA SER A 171 26.90 0.07 -10.31
C SER A 171 26.79 1.35 -11.14
N ASP A 172 27.88 2.12 -11.18
CA ASP A 172 27.96 3.38 -11.93
C ASP A 172 27.66 3.20 -13.42
N GLU A 173 28.10 2.09 -14.02
CA GLU A 173 27.81 1.73 -15.42
C GLU A 173 26.30 1.69 -15.70
N ILE A 174 25.52 1.02 -14.84
CA ILE A 174 24.05 0.96 -14.98
C ILE A 174 23.43 2.34 -14.80
N VAL A 175 23.93 3.12 -13.84
CA VAL A 175 23.42 4.48 -13.56
C VAL A 175 23.61 5.37 -14.77
N ASP A 176 24.79 5.35 -15.38
CA ASP A 176 25.11 6.15 -16.57
C ASP A 176 24.26 5.75 -17.78
N ASP A 177 24.12 4.45 -18.02
CA ASP A 177 23.39 3.91 -19.17
C ASP A 177 21.86 4.10 -19.06
N CYS A 178 21.29 3.91 -17.86
CA CYS A 178 19.84 3.79 -17.68
C CYS A 178 19.19 4.97 -16.95
N PHE A 179 19.96 5.71 -16.14
CA PHE A 179 19.42 6.69 -15.20
C PHE A 179 20.21 8.00 -15.23
N THR A 180 20.68 8.41 -16.41
CA THR A 180 21.47 9.62 -16.60
C THR A 180 20.83 10.83 -15.91
N GLY A 181 21.57 11.43 -14.97
CA GLY A 181 21.13 12.60 -14.20
C GLY A 181 20.47 12.30 -12.84
N ALA A 182 20.27 11.02 -12.48
CA ALA A 182 19.89 10.63 -11.12
C ALA A 182 21.10 10.63 -10.18
N HIS A 183 20.88 10.83 -8.88
CA HIS A 183 21.93 10.83 -7.88
C HIS A 183 22.24 9.40 -7.39
N SER A 184 23.52 9.06 -7.21
CA SER A 184 23.92 7.78 -6.61
C SER A 184 25.09 7.95 -5.65
N ASP A 185 24.92 7.45 -4.42
CA ASP A 185 25.91 7.57 -3.34
C ASP A 185 26.67 6.26 -3.05
N LEU A 186 26.10 5.12 -3.44
CA LEU A 186 26.64 3.81 -3.11
C LEU A 186 26.50 2.88 -4.31
N ALA A 187 27.59 2.74 -5.05
CA ALA A 187 27.70 1.78 -6.14
C ALA A 187 27.48 0.35 -5.63
N GLY A 188 26.93 -0.51 -6.48
CA GLY A 188 26.62 -1.89 -6.10
C GLY A 188 26.50 -2.83 -7.30
N LEU A 189 25.31 -3.41 -7.48
CA LEU A 189 25.06 -4.49 -8.42
C LEU A 189 25.40 -4.11 -9.86
N THR A 190 26.09 -5.02 -10.54
CA THR A 190 26.40 -4.97 -11.97
C THR A 190 25.31 -5.64 -12.79
N TYR A 191 25.37 -5.53 -14.12
CA TYR A 191 24.46 -6.26 -15.02
C TYR A 191 24.54 -7.76 -14.79
N ALA A 192 25.73 -8.32 -14.54
CA ALA A 192 25.93 -9.73 -14.25
C ALA A 192 25.22 -10.17 -12.95
N ASP A 193 25.30 -9.35 -11.89
CA ASP A 193 24.63 -9.67 -10.62
C ASP A 193 23.09 -9.66 -10.75
N ILE A 194 22.56 -8.74 -11.56
CA ILE A 194 21.12 -8.65 -11.85
C ILE A 194 20.69 -9.87 -12.69
N GLU A 195 21.45 -10.22 -13.71
CA GLU A 195 21.20 -11.40 -14.54
C GLU A 195 21.21 -12.69 -13.70
N GLU A 196 22.18 -12.85 -12.79
CA GLU A 196 22.23 -13.99 -11.88
C GLU A 196 20.96 -14.08 -11.02
N LYS A 197 20.50 -12.96 -10.45
CA LYS A 197 19.26 -12.90 -9.65
C LYS A 197 18.03 -13.30 -10.48
N ILE A 198 17.92 -12.79 -11.71
CA ILE A 198 16.81 -13.12 -12.62
C ILE A 198 16.84 -14.62 -12.95
N ASN A 199 18.01 -15.16 -13.29
CA ASN A 199 18.18 -16.58 -13.62
C ASN A 199 17.86 -17.49 -12.45
N LYS A 200 18.22 -17.10 -11.21
CA LYS A 200 17.86 -17.83 -9.99
C LYS A 200 16.35 -17.87 -9.78
N SER A 201 15.66 -16.73 -9.91
CA SER A 201 14.21 -16.67 -9.81
C SER A 201 13.52 -17.47 -10.92
N HIS A 202 14.01 -17.37 -12.15
CA HIS A 202 13.51 -18.15 -13.28
C HIS A 202 13.64 -19.65 -13.00
N HIS A 203 14.84 -20.12 -12.64
CA HIS A 203 15.08 -21.53 -12.34
C HIS A 203 14.17 -22.06 -11.22
N ASN A 204 13.98 -21.29 -10.15
CA ASN A 204 13.08 -21.67 -9.06
C ASN A 204 11.62 -21.79 -9.50
N ALA A 205 11.14 -20.93 -10.42
CA ALA A 205 9.76 -20.99 -10.92
C ALA A 205 9.46 -22.24 -11.76
N TYR A 206 10.48 -22.88 -12.34
CA TYR A 206 10.36 -24.09 -13.16
C TYR A 206 10.78 -25.37 -12.42
N LYS A 207 11.14 -25.29 -11.14
CA LYS A 207 11.35 -26.49 -10.34
C LYS A 207 10.01 -27.14 -10.01
N GLU A 208 9.89 -28.43 -10.33
CA GLU A 208 8.78 -29.25 -9.84
C GLU A 208 9.01 -29.60 -8.36
N GLU A 209 8.56 -28.72 -7.46
CA GLU A 209 8.53 -28.99 -6.02
C GLU A 209 7.08 -29.24 -5.57
N ASN A 210 6.87 -30.30 -4.79
CA ASN A 210 5.58 -30.58 -4.14
C ASN A 210 5.40 -29.66 -2.93
N THR A 211 5.21 -28.35 -3.16
CA THR A 211 4.90 -27.37 -2.11
C THR A 211 3.40 -27.29 -1.88
N ILE A 212 3.00 -27.01 -0.64
CA ILE A 212 1.58 -26.83 -0.27
C ILE A 212 1.00 -25.56 -0.94
N PHE A 213 1.83 -24.53 -1.12
CA PHE A 213 1.45 -23.28 -1.77
C PHE A 213 2.16 -23.12 -3.11
N PRO A 214 1.46 -22.59 -4.15
CA PRO A 214 2.04 -22.34 -5.46
C PRO A 214 3.00 -21.14 -5.50
N LEU A 215 3.03 -20.32 -4.44
CA LEU A 215 3.91 -19.17 -4.27
C LEU A 215 4.49 -19.16 -2.86
N ASP A 216 5.69 -18.62 -2.71
CA ASP A 216 6.24 -18.31 -1.39
C ASP A 216 5.33 -17.34 -0.65
N LEU A 217 4.98 -17.67 0.60
CA LEU A 217 4.20 -16.78 1.47
C LEU A 217 4.89 -15.43 1.71
N GLY A 218 6.21 -15.39 1.52
CA GLY A 218 7.04 -14.22 1.69
C GLY A 218 7.20 -13.79 3.17
N GLY A 219 7.88 -12.68 3.35
CA GLY A 219 8.09 -12.08 4.67
C GLY A 219 8.46 -10.60 4.62
N PHE A 220 8.32 -9.94 3.46
CA PHE A 220 8.83 -8.59 3.26
C PHE A 220 8.12 -7.56 4.15
N TYR A 221 6.78 -7.52 4.12
CA TYR A 221 5.99 -6.54 4.88
C TYR A 221 5.80 -6.90 6.36
N LYS A 222 5.91 -8.18 6.69
CA LYS A 222 5.70 -8.70 8.05
C LYS A 222 6.56 -9.92 8.24
N TYR A 223 7.19 -10.01 9.41
CA TYR A 223 7.97 -11.17 9.82
C TYR A 223 7.22 -12.48 9.53
N SER A 224 7.94 -13.39 8.87
CA SER A 224 7.56 -14.78 8.65
C SER A 224 8.78 -15.65 8.90
N ASN A 225 8.57 -16.84 9.49
CA ASN A 225 9.67 -17.73 9.81
C ASN A 225 10.33 -18.24 8.52
N GLY A 226 11.65 -18.08 8.39
CA GLY A 226 12.38 -18.44 7.17
C GLY A 226 12.22 -17.46 5.99
N GLY A 227 11.50 -16.34 6.19
CA GLY A 227 11.36 -15.29 5.18
C GLY A 227 12.44 -14.20 5.27
N GLU A 228 12.11 -13.01 4.78
CA GLU A 228 12.94 -11.81 4.87
C GLU A 228 13.37 -11.52 6.31
N TYR A 229 14.57 -10.95 6.49
CA TYR A 229 15.08 -10.62 7.82
C TYR A 229 14.39 -9.37 8.40
N HIS A 230 14.03 -9.40 9.69
CA HIS A 230 13.47 -8.26 10.42
C HIS A 230 14.20 -8.05 11.76
N ASP A 231 14.68 -6.83 12.02
CA ASP A 231 15.26 -6.47 13.33
C ASP A 231 14.27 -6.73 14.49
N TYR A 232 12.99 -6.47 14.25
CA TYR A 232 11.91 -6.61 15.23
C TYR A 232 11.08 -7.89 15.02
N GLY A 233 11.74 -9.04 15.03
CA GLY A 233 11.09 -10.36 15.07
C GLY A 233 10.69 -10.82 16.48
N PRO A 234 9.89 -11.91 16.60
CA PRO A 234 9.45 -12.44 17.89
C PRO A 234 10.58 -12.75 18.88
N ALA A 235 11.72 -13.26 18.39
CA ALA A 235 12.89 -13.56 19.21
C ALA A 235 13.49 -12.28 19.84
N THR A 236 13.74 -11.26 19.02
CA THR A 236 14.24 -9.95 19.48
C THR A 236 13.27 -9.29 20.47
N THR A 237 11.97 -9.26 20.15
CA THR A 237 10.95 -8.66 21.04
C THR A 237 10.87 -9.41 22.38
N LYS A 238 10.94 -10.75 22.37
CA LYS A 238 10.95 -11.55 23.60
C LYS A 238 12.20 -11.28 24.44
N ALA A 239 13.37 -11.16 23.81
CA ALA A 239 14.62 -10.81 24.49
C ALA A 239 14.54 -9.41 25.14
N MET A 240 13.91 -8.43 24.46
CA MET A 240 13.71 -7.08 25.00
C MET A 240 12.69 -7.03 26.16
N HIS A 241 11.67 -7.89 26.17
CA HIS A 241 10.54 -7.84 27.12
C HIS A 241 10.56 -8.91 28.23
N ASN A 242 11.64 -9.68 28.35
CA ASN A 242 11.66 -10.85 29.25
C ASN A 242 11.40 -10.46 30.72
N LYS A 243 10.35 -11.03 31.31
CA LYS A 243 9.88 -10.71 32.67
C LYS A 243 10.82 -11.22 33.77
N SER A 244 11.69 -12.19 33.51
CA SER A 244 12.57 -12.75 34.55
C SER A 244 13.58 -11.73 35.11
N ALA A 245 13.88 -10.64 34.38
CA ALA A 245 14.73 -9.54 34.87
C ALA A 245 14.02 -8.54 35.78
N THR A 246 12.69 -8.50 35.83
CA THR A 246 11.96 -7.60 36.75
C THR A 246 12.06 -8.03 38.23
N LYS A 247 12.63 -9.21 38.52
CA LYS A 247 12.74 -9.79 39.87
C LYS A 247 14.15 -10.23 40.29
N LYS A 248 15.17 -10.10 39.43
CA LYS A 248 16.56 -10.48 39.75
C LYS A 248 17.49 -9.30 39.48
N GLU A 249 18.21 -8.86 40.52
CA GLU A 249 19.10 -7.70 40.51
C GLU A 249 20.35 -7.88 39.61
N ASN A 250 20.61 -9.10 39.13
CA ASN A 250 21.74 -9.41 38.26
C ASN A 250 21.29 -9.45 36.79
N LEU A 251 21.62 -8.38 36.06
CA LEU A 251 21.61 -8.25 34.59
C LEU A 251 21.77 -9.58 33.83
N THR A 252 20.75 -10.05 33.09
CA THR A 252 20.93 -11.03 31.99
C THR A 252 19.80 -11.02 30.94
N ASP A 253 19.38 -9.86 30.43
CA ASP A 253 18.48 -9.81 29.25
C ASP A 253 19.12 -9.13 28.04
N PHE A 254 20.09 -8.24 28.26
CA PHE A 254 20.84 -7.62 27.17
C PHE A 254 21.78 -8.61 26.46
N ASP A 255 22.30 -9.63 27.16
CA ASP A 255 23.19 -10.63 26.55
C ASP A 255 22.49 -11.42 25.45
N GLY A 256 21.25 -11.86 25.68
CA GLY A 256 20.47 -12.55 24.65
C GLY A 256 20.17 -11.66 23.44
N LEU A 257 19.86 -10.38 23.67
CA LEU A 257 19.73 -9.41 22.58
C LEU A 257 21.06 -9.20 21.84
N ARG A 258 22.18 -9.07 22.57
CA ARG A 258 23.52 -8.90 22.01
C ARG A 258 23.91 -10.10 21.15
N GLU A 259 23.65 -11.32 21.60
CA GLU A 259 23.92 -12.55 20.84
C GLU A 259 23.09 -12.61 19.56
N LEU A 260 21.80 -12.28 19.63
CA LEU A 260 20.95 -12.19 18.44
C LEU A 260 21.49 -11.17 17.45
N VAL A 261 21.94 -10.01 17.92
CA VAL A 261 22.46 -8.94 17.05
C VAL A 261 23.83 -9.31 16.47
N ALA A 262 24.72 -9.88 17.26
CA ALA A 262 26.07 -10.25 16.84
C ALA A 262 26.08 -11.35 15.77
N ASN A 263 25.11 -12.27 15.81
CA ASN A 263 25.04 -13.42 14.91
C ASN A 263 24.07 -13.24 13.72
N ARG A 264 23.53 -12.03 13.50
CA ARG A 264 22.49 -11.79 12.48
C ARG A 264 22.99 -11.65 11.05
N ASP A 265 24.29 -11.77 10.80
CA ASP A 265 24.97 -11.43 9.54
C ASP A 265 24.84 -9.92 9.17
N LYS A 266 25.50 -9.44 8.10
CA LYS A 266 25.45 -8.03 7.67
C LYS A 266 24.11 -7.72 7.01
N LYS A 267 23.31 -6.81 7.57
CA LYS A 267 21.96 -6.47 7.10
C LYS A 267 21.77 -5.01 6.75
N PHE A 268 22.53 -4.11 7.37
CA PHE A 268 22.48 -2.67 7.17
C PHE A 268 23.85 -2.15 6.75
N ILE A 269 23.89 -0.96 6.11
CA ILE A 269 25.16 -0.31 5.71
C ILE A 269 26.15 -0.21 6.88
N ARG A 270 25.66 0.14 8.07
CA ARG A 270 26.47 0.23 9.30
C ARG A 270 27.14 -1.09 9.70
N ASP A 271 26.61 -2.24 9.29
CA ASP A 271 27.18 -3.56 9.62
C ASP A 271 28.44 -3.87 8.79
N PHE A 272 28.73 -3.06 7.77
CA PHE A 272 29.97 -3.15 6.96
C PHE A 272 31.08 -2.25 7.51
N LEU A 273 30.79 -1.42 8.51
CA LEU A 273 31.76 -0.50 9.10
C LEU A 273 32.44 -1.17 10.30
N GLU A 274 33.77 -1.05 10.36
CA GLU A 274 34.58 -1.51 11.49
C GLU A 274 35.25 -0.32 12.18
N PHE A 275 35.32 -0.36 13.51
CA PHE A 275 36.04 0.65 14.28
C PHE A 275 37.54 0.35 14.24
N ASN A 276 38.31 1.22 13.60
CA ASN A 276 39.78 1.16 13.61
C ASN A 276 40.34 2.33 14.43
N SER A 277 41.04 2.03 15.53
CA SER A 277 41.61 3.02 16.45
C SER A 277 43.08 2.72 16.70
N ASP A 278 43.92 3.75 16.60
CA ASP A 278 45.36 3.73 16.92
C ASP A 278 45.65 3.90 18.42
N ARG A 279 44.62 4.23 19.21
CA ARG A 279 44.72 4.41 20.67
C ARG A 279 44.72 3.08 21.41
N LYS A 280 45.49 3.01 22.50
CA LYS A 280 45.46 1.86 23.42
C LYS A 280 44.10 1.79 24.14
N PRO A 281 43.59 0.57 24.40
CA PRO A 281 42.43 0.39 25.28
C PRO A 281 42.68 1.04 26.64
N ILE A 282 41.64 1.67 27.18
CA ILE A 282 41.62 2.26 28.53
C ILE A 282 40.77 1.40 29.45
N ASP A 283 40.90 1.59 30.76
CA ASP A 283 40.02 0.92 31.71
C ASP A 283 38.58 1.48 31.62
N ILE A 284 37.57 0.64 31.83
CA ILE A 284 36.16 1.06 31.76
C ILE A 284 35.83 2.16 32.79
N SER A 285 36.57 2.22 33.90
CA SER A 285 36.43 3.27 34.92
C SER A 285 36.89 4.65 34.45
N GLU A 286 37.66 4.73 33.37
CA GLU A 286 38.07 5.98 32.73
C GLU A 286 37.04 6.50 31.71
N VAL A 287 36.07 5.66 31.33
CA VAL A 287 34.97 6.06 30.43
C VAL A 287 33.95 6.91 31.19
N GLU A 288 33.32 7.86 30.48
CA GLU A 288 32.25 8.67 31.04
C GLU A 288 31.13 7.81 31.69
N THR A 289 30.54 8.31 32.78
CA THR A 289 29.55 7.55 33.53
C THR A 289 28.26 7.33 32.73
N LYS A 290 27.52 6.27 33.06
CA LYS A 290 26.22 5.97 32.43
C LYS A 290 25.23 7.13 32.55
N GLU A 291 25.23 7.85 33.67
CA GLU A 291 24.38 9.02 33.91
C GLU A 291 24.70 10.17 32.94
N THR A 292 25.96 10.28 32.50
CA THR A 292 26.37 11.26 31.48
C THR A 292 25.92 10.82 30.10
N ILE A 293 26.07 9.53 29.79
CA ILE A 293 25.61 8.94 28.52
C ILE A 293 24.09 9.02 28.38
N PHE A 294 23.32 8.74 29.43
CA PHE A 294 21.85 8.76 29.40
C PHE A 294 21.27 10.12 29.00
N LYS A 295 21.97 11.22 29.28
CA LYS A 295 21.56 12.57 28.85
C LYS A 295 21.54 12.73 27.33
N ARG A 296 22.27 11.88 26.60
CA ARG A 296 22.28 11.86 25.12
C ARG A 296 21.15 11.01 24.54
N PHE A 297 20.41 10.27 25.37
CA PHE A 297 19.30 9.45 24.91
C PHE A 297 18.01 10.27 24.89
N ALA A 298 17.30 10.15 23.78
CA ALA A 298 15.96 10.66 23.62
C ALA A 298 15.04 9.56 23.07
N THR A 299 13.82 9.44 23.60
CA THR A 299 12.82 8.57 22.98
C THR A 299 12.31 9.21 21.69
N ALA A 300 12.02 8.38 20.69
CA ALA A 300 11.40 8.83 19.44
C ALA A 300 10.08 9.59 19.69
N ALA A 301 9.77 10.55 18.81
CA ALA A 301 8.55 11.34 18.85
C ALA A 301 7.34 10.50 18.44
N MET A 302 6.58 9.99 19.43
CA MET A 302 5.38 9.18 19.20
C MET A 302 4.16 9.89 19.80
N SER A 303 3.23 10.32 18.95
CA SER A 303 2.10 11.13 19.40
C SER A 303 1.17 10.36 20.34
N LEU A 304 0.68 11.04 21.38
CA LEU A 304 -0.51 10.61 22.11
C LEU A 304 -1.70 10.46 21.16
N GLY A 305 -2.28 9.25 21.11
CA GLY A 305 -3.27 8.82 20.12
C GLY A 305 -2.72 7.75 19.18
N SER A 306 -1.46 7.86 18.76
CA SER A 306 -0.77 6.75 18.07
C SER A 306 -0.43 5.64 19.07
N ILE A 307 0.06 6.03 20.24
CA ILE A 307 0.24 5.17 21.42
C ILE A 307 -0.74 5.56 22.52
N SER A 308 -0.90 4.68 23.51
CA SER A 308 -1.80 4.92 24.64
C SER A 308 -1.25 5.98 25.61
N PRO A 309 -2.10 6.62 26.42
CA PRO A 309 -1.66 7.52 27.50
C PRO A 309 -0.65 6.87 28.44
N GLU A 310 -0.87 5.61 28.80
CA GLU A 310 -0.01 4.85 29.71
C GLU A 310 1.39 4.66 29.13
N ALA A 311 1.49 4.25 27.85
CA ALA A 311 2.78 4.09 27.18
C ALA A 311 3.51 5.44 27.05
N HIS A 312 2.77 6.50 26.72
CA HIS A 312 3.32 7.83 26.55
C HIS A 312 3.84 8.41 27.87
N GLU A 313 3.10 8.27 28.97
CA GLU A 313 3.51 8.73 30.30
C GLU A 313 4.64 7.87 30.88
N ALA A 314 4.65 6.56 30.61
CA ALA A 314 5.70 5.66 31.05
C ALA A 314 7.07 6.04 30.44
N MET A 315 7.12 6.34 29.15
CA MET A 315 8.35 6.80 28.50
C MET A 315 8.83 8.14 29.07
N ALA A 316 7.94 9.10 29.25
CA ALA A 316 8.31 10.39 29.84
C ALA A 316 8.86 10.23 31.26
N THR A 317 8.19 9.41 32.07
CA THR A 317 8.63 9.12 33.44
C THR A 317 10.00 8.45 33.43
N ALA A 318 10.22 7.44 32.59
CA ALA A 318 11.49 6.74 32.48
C ALA A 318 12.64 7.67 32.08
N MET A 319 12.47 8.47 31.03
CA MET A 319 13.52 9.37 30.54
C MET A 319 13.84 10.47 31.55
N ASN A 320 12.82 11.05 32.18
CA ASN A 320 13.05 12.05 33.23
C ASN A 320 13.73 11.47 34.46
N THR A 321 13.48 10.19 34.79
CA THR A 321 14.15 9.50 35.91
C THR A 321 15.64 9.31 35.65
N ILE A 322 16.02 8.96 34.42
CA ILE A 322 17.43 8.71 34.06
C ILE A 322 18.18 9.95 33.57
N GLY A 323 17.51 11.11 33.54
CA GLY A 323 18.09 12.39 33.09
C GLY A 323 18.19 12.54 31.57
N GLY A 324 17.60 11.65 30.78
CA GLY A 324 17.45 11.80 29.34
C GLY A 324 16.20 12.60 28.96
N MET A 325 15.76 12.50 27.72
CA MET A 325 14.62 13.27 27.22
C MET A 325 13.54 12.40 26.56
N SER A 326 12.27 12.77 26.76
CA SER A 326 11.17 12.24 25.96
C SER A 326 10.55 13.31 25.08
N ASN A 327 9.93 12.89 23.99
CA ASN A 327 9.31 13.76 23.00
C ASN A 327 7.80 13.51 22.93
N SER A 328 7.00 14.57 22.97
CA SER A 328 5.53 14.51 22.97
C SER A 328 4.90 14.00 21.67
N GLY A 329 5.65 14.03 20.56
CA GLY A 329 5.11 13.83 19.22
C GLY A 329 4.07 14.89 18.83
N GLU A 330 3.40 14.65 17.70
CA GLU A 330 2.50 15.59 17.01
C GLU A 330 1.09 15.70 17.61
N GLY A 331 0.86 15.15 18.81
CA GLY A 331 -0.49 14.92 19.35
C GLY A 331 -0.97 15.92 20.40
N GLY A 332 -0.13 16.88 20.78
CA GLY A 332 -0.32 17.67 22.00
C GLY A 332 0.01 16.88 23.26
N GLU A 333 -0.08 17.54 24.41
CA GLU A 333 0.14 16.91 25.72
C GLU A 333 -0.81 17.51 26.76
N ASP A 334 -1.33 16.68 27.68
CA ASP A 334 -2.24 17.13 28.73
C ASP A 334 -1.52 18.08 29.70
N SER A 335 -2.09 19.25 29.95
CA SER A 335 -1.51 20.27 30.84
C SER A 335 -1.32 19.79 32.27
N LYS A 336 -2.06 18.75 32.71
CA LYS A 336 -1.85 18.11 34.02
C LYS A 336 -0.47 17.47 34.17
N ARG A 337 0.22 17.19 33.07
CA ARG A 337 1.58 16.61 33.08
C ARG A 337 2.65 17.67 33.26
N PHE A 338 2.37 18.94 32.95
CA PHE A 338 3.36 20.02 32.98
C PHE A 338 3.95 20.18 34.38
N GLY A 339 5.27 20.32 34.47
CA GLY A 339 6.00 20.42 35.74
C GLY A 339 6.06 19.13 36.56
N THR A 340 5.53 18.01 36.07
CA THR A 340 5.63 16.70 36.73
C THR A 340 6.68 15.83 36.04
N ILE A 341 7.05 14.70 36.67
CA ILE A 341 7.93 13.68 36.05
C ILE A 341 7.35 13.06 34.76
N ARG A 342 6.06 13.27 34.50
CA ARG A 342 5.38 12.80 33.29
C ARG A 342 5.45 13.80 32.14
N ASN A 343 5.99 15.00 32.34
CA ASN A 343 6.14 16.01 31.28
C ASN A 343 7.17 15.56 30.23
N SER A 344 6.83 15.62 28.94
CA SER A 344 7.85 15.41 27.91
C SER A 344 8.75 16.64 27.78
N LYS A 345 10.06 16.47 27.88
CA LYS A 345 11.00 17.60 27.79
C LYS A 345 11.05 18.21 26.39
N ILE A 346 10.97 17.39 25.36
CA ILE A 346 10.89 17.84 23.97
C ILE A 346 9.42 17.96 23.57
N LYS A 347 9.02 19.13 23.07
CA LYS A 347 7.68 19.35 22.53
C LYS A 347 7.75 19.53 21.02
N GLN A 348 6.95 18.76 20.30
CA GLN A 348 6.94 18.81 18.84
C GLN A 348 5.95 19.87 18.33
N VAL A 349 6.36 20.57 17.26
CA VAL A 349 5.55 21.46 16.44
C VAL A 349 5.53 20.87 15.04
N ALA A 350 4.39 20.28 14.65
CA ALA A 350 4.18 19.63 13.35
C ALA A 350 3.09 20.36 12.54
N SER A 351 2.95 20.04 11.25
CA SER A 351 2.08 20.75 10.29
C SER A 351 0.64 20.95 10.76
N GLY A 352 0.04 19.97 11.44
CA GLY A 352 -1.33 20.07 11.96
C GLY A 352 -1.51 20.97 13.19
N ARG A 353 -0.42 21.42 13.84
CA ARG A 353 -0.41 22.23 15.08
C ARG A 353 -1.30 21.69 16.20
N PHE A 354 -1.55 20.39 16.22
CA PHE A 354 -2.42 19.78 17.21
C PHE A 354 -1.87 19.96 18.63
N GLY A 355 -2.69 20.55 19.51
CA GLY A 355 -2.34 20.79 20.91
C GLY A 355 -1.20 21.78 21.13
N VAL A 356 -0.76 22.51 20.09
CA VAL A 356 0.25 23.56 20.20
C VAL A 356 -0.41 24.80 20.82
N THR A 357 -0.12 25.04 22.10
CA THR A 357 -0.63 26.18 22.88
C THR A 357 0.53 26.91 23.56
N PRO A 358 0.37 28.16 24.01
CA PRO A 358 1.40 28.86 24.77
C PRO A 358 1.90 28.06 25.98
N ALA A 359 0.99 27.48 26.77
CA ALA A 359 1.36 26.67 27.93
C ALA A 359 2.13 25.40 27.55
N TYR A 360 1.75 24.75 26.44
CA TYR A 360 2.46 23.60 25.90
C TYR A 360 3.90 23.97 25.51
N LEU A 361 4.08 25.05 24.74
CA LEU A 361 5.41 25.52 24.30
C LEU A 361 6.30 25.94 25.47
N ARG A 362 5.72 26.58 26.50
CA ARG A 362 6.42 27.00 27.72
C ARG A 362 6.79 25.86 28.67
N SER A 363 6.20 24.67 28.49
CA SER A 363 6.51 23.49 29.31
C SER A 363 7.64 22.63 28.75
N ALA A 364 8.23 23.05 27.62
CA ALA A 364 9.34 22.37 26.96
C ALA A 364 10.71 22.82 27.50
N GLU A 365 11.67 21.89 27.51
CA GLU A 365 13.11 22.19 27.55
C GLU A 365 13.70 22.26 26.14
N GLU A 366 13.06 21.65 25.13
CA GLU A 366 13.45 21.74 23.72
C GLU A 366 12.20 21.76 22.83
N LEU A 367 12.21 22.59 21.78
CA LEU A 367 11.14 22.65 20.78
C LEU A 367 11.59 22.02 19.46
N GLN A 368 10.90 20.97 19.01
CA GLN A 368 11.21 20.27 17.77
C GLN A 368 10.24 20.67 16.66
N ILE A 369 10.71 21.36 15.63
CA ILE A 369 9.97 21.56 14.37
C ILE A 369 10.07 20.26 13.56
N LYS A 370 8.95 19.56 13.38
CA LYS A 370 8.90 18.32 12.61
C LYS A 370 8.60 18.60 11.14
N VAL A 371 9.66 18.73 10.35
CA VAL A 371 9.51 18.90 8.89
C VAL A 371 9.05 17.60 8.22
N ALA A 372 9.63 16.45 8.60
CA ALA A 372 9.36 15.17 7.97
C ALA A 372 9.61 13.99 8.92
N GLN A 373 9.29 12.76 8.51
CA GLN A 373 9.64 11.52 9.20
C GLN A 373 10.05 10.41 8.22
N GLY A 374 11.01 9.56 8.59
CA GLY A 374 11.57 8.53 7.70
C GLY A 374 10.54 7.54 7.12
N ALA A 375 9.49 7.19 7.87
CA ALA A 375 8.45 6.28 7.37
C ALA A 375 7.60 6.88 6.23
N LYS A 376 7.52 8.22 6.14
CA LYS A 376 6.70 8.95 5.16
C LYS A 376 7.17 10.41 5.02
N PRO A 377 8.30 10.66 4.34
CA PRO A 377 8.98 11.96 4.39
C PRO A 377 8.19 13.12 3.79
N GLY A 378 7.52 12.94 2.65
CA GLY A 378 6.75 14.00 1.99
C GLY A 378 5.25 14.04 2.33
N GLU A 379 4.86 13.55 3.50
CA GLU A 379 3.44 13.45 3.90
C GLU A 379 3.22 13.87 5.35
N GLY A 380 1.98 14.23 5.67
CA GLY A 380 1.58 14.60 7.03
C GLY A 380 1.31 13.39 7.95
N GLY A 381 1.18 13.70 9.24
CA GLY A 381 0.66 12.81 10.28
C GLY A 381 -0.69 12.20 9.92
N GLN A 382 -0.96 10.99 10.42
CA GLN A 382 -2.24 10.30 10.19
C GLN A 382 -2.68 9.62 11.48
N LEU A 383 -3.91 9.90 11.90
CA LEU A 383 -4.55 9.21 13.02
C LEU A 383 -5.96 8.78 12.60
N PRO A 384 -6.23 7.45 12.52
CA PRO A 384 -7.56 6.94 12.18
C PRO A 384 -8.63 7.43 13.15
N GLY A 385 -9.82 7.76 12.65
CA GLY A 385 -10.89 8.38 13.43
C GLY A 385 -11.31 7.59 14.68
N HIS A 386 -11.33 6.25 14.60
CA HIS A 386 -11.65 5.39 15.76
C HIS A 386 -10.63 5.51 16.92
N LYS A 387 -9.42 6.02 16.68
CA LYS A 387 -8.43 6.33 17.72
C LYS A 387 -8.55 7.76 18.26
N VAL A 388 -9.37 8.59 17.65
CA VAL A 388 -9.66 9.97 18.09
C VAL A 388 -10.75 9.92 19.15
N THR A 389 -10.36 9.43 20.33
CA THR A 389 -11.22 9.38 21.52
C THR A 389 -11.56 10.79 22.01
N ALA A 390 -12.51 10.92 22.94
CA ALA A 390 -12.83 12.22 23.54
C ALA A 390 -11.62 12.92 24.19
N LEU A 391 -10.70 12.15 24.78
CA LEU A 391 -9.44 12.67 25.31
C LEU A 391 -8.57 13.25 24.19
N ILE A 392 -8.34 12.48 23.13
CA ILE A 392 -7.51 12.92 21.99
C ILE A 392 -8.15 14.13 21.30
N ALA A 393 -9.46 14.10 21.08
CA ALA A 393 -10.21 15.19 20.49
C ALA A 393 -10.06 16.49 21.29
N LYS A 394 -10.17 16.40 22.62
CA LYS A 394 -9.97 17.53 23.54
C LYS A 394 -8.55 18.10 23.44
N LEU A 395 -7.53 17.24 23.48
CA LEU A 395 -6.12 17.67 23.41
C LEU A 395 -5.77 18.32 22.07
N ARG A 396 -6.39 17.86 20.99
CA ARG A 396 -6.11 18.32 19.62
C ARG A 396 -7.09 19.39 19.12
N HIS A 397 -8.02 19.83 19.96
CA HIS A 397 -9.08 20.79 19.60
C HIS A 397 -9.86 20.38 18.34
N THR A 398 -10.27 19.11 18.28
CA THR A 398 -10.97 18.52 17.13
C THR A 398 -12.19 17.72 17.58
N VAL A 399 -12.87 17.07 16.63
CA VAL A 399 -14.11 16.31 16.84
C VAL A 399 -13.78 14.83 17.11
N PRO A 400 -14.36 14.21 18.15
CA PRO A 400 -14.21 12.77 18.39
C PRO A 400 -14.65 11.93 17.20
N GLY A 401 -13.93 10.85 16.92
CA GLY A 401 -14.26 9.91 15.84
C GLY A 401 -13.84 10.34 14.42
N VAL A 402 -13.40 11.59 14.23
CA VAL A 402 -12.99 12.10 12.91
C VAL A 402 -11.54 11.76 12.63
N THR A 403 -11.25 11.16 11.47
CA THR A 403 -9.87 10.88 11.03
C THR A 403 -9.08 12.17 10.87
N LEU A 404 -7.89 12.22 11.46
CA LEU A 404 -6.99 13.35 11.34
C LEU A 404 -5.89 13.03 10.33
N ILE A 405 -5.89 13.72 9.21
CA ILE A 405 -4.79 13.73 8.24
C ILE A 405 -4.21 15.13 8.29
N SER A 406 -2.98 15.26 8.78
CA SER A 406 -2.31 16.56 8.81
C SER A 406 -1.91 16.96 7.38
N PRO A 407 -1.85 18.27 7.09
CA PRO A 407 -1.26 18.76 5.85
C PRO A 407 0.16 18.19 5.66
N PRO A 408 0.60 17.87 4.43
CA PRO A 408 1.99 17.51 4.19
C PRO A 408 2.97 18.63 4.57
N PRO A 409 2.80 19.89 4.12
CA PRO A 409 3.70 20.97 4.51
C PRO A 409 3.24 21.65 5.81
N HIS A 410 4.18 22.33 6.46
CA HIS A 410 3.84 23.40 7.37
C HIS A 410 3.34 24.59 6.55
N HIS A 411 2.13 25.10 6.82
CA HIS A 411 1.57 26.22 6.06
C HIS A 411 2.21 27.58 6.36
N ASP A 412 3.13 27.61 7.33
CA ASP A 412 3.99 28.72 7.73
C ASP A 412 5.48 28.43 7.45
N ILE A 413 5.79 27.42 6.62
CA ILE A 413 7.14 27.12 6.14
C ILE A 413 7.08 26.76 4.65
N TYR A 414 7.25 27.74 3.76
CA TYR A 414 7.39 27.50 2.31
C TYR A 414 8.81 27.72 1.78
N SER A 415 9.68 28.23 2.63
CA SER A 415 11.09 28.45 2.32
C SER A 415 11.96 28.41 3.58
N ILE A 416 13.27 28.57 3.40
CA ILE A 416 14.23 28.52 4.51
C ILE A 416 14.09 29.74 5.43
N GLU A 417 13.71 30.89 4.88
CA GLU A 417 13.42 32.11 5.62
C GLU A 417 12.15 31.98 6.46
N ASP A 418 11.11 31.29 5.97
CA ASP A 418 9.92 31.00 6.77
C ASP A 418 10.25 30.04 7.94
N LEU A 419 11.14 29.06 7.71
CA LEU A 419 11.65 28.21 8.79
C LEU A 419 12.39 29.06 9.84
N ALA A 420 13.20 30.01 9.39
CA ALA A 420 13.90 30.94 10.29
C ALA A 420 12.92 31.79 11.10
N GLN A 421 11.81 32.24 10.49
CA GLN A 421 10.75 32.96 11.20
C GLN A 421 10.08 32.08 12.26
N LEU A 422 9.73 30.83 11.95
CA LEU A 422 9.16 29.93 12.96
C LEU A 422 10.15 29.66 14.10
N ILE A 423 11.44 29.48 13.80
CA ILE A 423 12.48 29.35 14.84
C ILE A 423 12.52 30.62 15.72
N PHE A 424 12.43 31.81 15.12
CA PHE A 424 12.37 33.06 15.85
C PHE A 424 11.15 33.09 16.79
N ASP A 425 9.96 32.77 16.28
CA ASP A 425 8.71 32.79 17.06
C ASP A 425 8.75 31.81 18.24
N LEU A 426 9.28 30.60 18.03
CA LEU A 426 9.43 29.59 19.08
C LEU A 426 10.40 30.04 20.18
N LYS A 427 11.50 30.71 19.82
CA LYS A 427 12.43 31.30 20.78
C LYS A 427 11.85 32.52 21.49
N GLN A 428 11.00 33.30 20.83
CA GLN A 428 10.31 34.43 21.48
C GLN A 428 9.36 33.95 22.58
N ILE A 429 8.58 32.90 22.31
CA ILE A 429 7.65 32.39 23.31
C ILE A 429 8.36 31.64 24.43
N ASN A 430 9.39 30.84 24.12
CA ASN A 430 10.19 30.12 25.12
C ASN A 430 11.69 30.39 24.94
N PRO A 431 12.23 31.46 25.56
CA PRO A 431 13.64 31.84 25.41
C PRO A 431 14.66 30.87 26.01
N LEU A 432 14.20 29.87 26.78
CA LEU A 432 15.04 28.91 27.48
C LEU A 432 15.12 27.54 26.78
N ALA A 433 14.34 27.34 25.70
CA ALA A 433 14.21 26.07 24.99
C ALA A 433 14.85 26.07 23.59
#